data_AF-A0A2E9D2U8-F1
#
_entry.id   AF-A0A2E9D2U8-F1
#
_cell.length_a   1.000
_cell.length_b   1.000
_cell.length_c   1.000
_cell.angle_alpha   90.00
_cell.angle_beta   90.00
_cell.angle_gamma   90.00
#
_symmetry.space_group_name_H-M   'P 1'
#
loop_
_entity.id
_entity.type
_entity.pdbx_description
1 polymer ?
#
loop_
_entity_poly.entity_id
_entity_poly.type
_entity_poly.pdbx_seq_one_letter_code
_entity_poly.pdbx_strand_id
1 'polypeptide(L)'
;MYKYYFVLFLALAIALAYTFFEDPCARAFRTDFSDQYPGYKILDTSSSEGSPNSVQCHVYYKKPDSEQAFQDIWLYEDSGSGWSFSEIVASGELDQTP
;
A
#
# COMPACT_ATOMS: atom_id res chain seq x y z
N MET A 1 35.18 -2.95 -19.42
CA MET A 1 34.28 -3.66 -18.49
C MET A 1 33.29 -2.73 -17.78
N TYR A 2 33.67 -1.52 -17.34
CA TYR A 2 32.78 -0.54 -16.70
C TYR A 2 31.47 -0.18 -17.44
N LYS A 3 31.48 -0.17 -18.78
CA LYS A 3 30.29 0.14 -19.59
C LYS A 3 29.12 -0.82 -19.35
N TYR A 4 29.40 -2.11 -19.11
CA TYR A 4 28.35 -3.10 -18.86
C TYR A 4 27.77 -2.97 -17.45
N TYR A 5 28.59 -2.65 -16.45
CA TYR A 5 28.12 -2.39 -15.09
C TYR A 5 27.22 -1.16 -15.01
N PHE A 6 27.51 -0.13 -15.81
CA PHE A 6 26.67 1.06 -15.89
C PHE A 6 25.27 0.74 -16.45
N VAL A 7 25.19 -0.06 -17.51
CA VAL A 7 23.90 -0.50 -18.09
C VAL A 7 23.12 -1.39 -17.12
N LEU A 8 23.81 -2.31 -16.43
CA LEU A 8 23.19 -3.18 -15.41
C LEU A 8 22.65 -2.38 -14.23
N PHE A 9 23.39 -1.38 -13.76
CA PHE A 9 22.95 -0.48 -12.69
C PHE A 9 21.76 0.36 -13.13
N LEU A 10 21.75 0.86 -14.37
CA LEU A 10 20.62 1.60 -14.93
C LEU A 10 19.36 0.72 -15.04
N ALA A 11 19.50 -0.51 -15.54
CA ALA A 11 18.41 -1.47 -15.64
C ALA A 11 17.85 -1.83 -14.26
N LEU A 12 18.72 -2.03 -13.26
CA LEU A 12 18.31 -2.28 -11.88
C LEU A 12 17.59 -1.07 -11.28
N ALA A 13 18.11 0.14 -11.49
CA ALA A 13 17.48 1.36 -11.00
C ALA A 13 16.10 1.59 -11.63
N ILE A 14 15.94 1.30 -12.93
CA ILE A 14 14.64 1.38 -13.61
C ILE A 14 13.68 0.32 -13.05
N ALA A 15 14.13 -0.92 -12.86
CA ALA A 15 13.29 -1.98 -12.28
C ALA A 15 12.83 -1.62 -10.86
N LEU A 16 13.73 -1.11 -10.03
CA LEU A 16 13.42 -0.67 -8.67
C LEU A 16 12.47 0.54 -8.67
N ALA A 17 12.69 1.51 -9.56
CA ALA A 17 11.79 2.63 -9.73
C ALA A 17 10.39 2.16 -10.15
N TYR A 18 10.32 1.21 -11.09
CA TYR A 18 9.05 0.63 -11.55
C TYR A 18 8.28 0.02 -10.38
N THR A 19 8.92 -0.82 -9.57
CA THR A 19 8.28 -1.41 -8.37
C THR A 19 7.86 -0.38 -7.33
N PHE A 20 8.52 0.79 -7.28
CA PHE A 20 8.18 1.85 -6.32
C PHE A 20 7.03 2.75 -6.80
N PHE A 21 6.88 2.93 -8.11
CA PHE A 21 5.82 3.75 -8.70
C PHE A 21 4.50 3.02 -8.90
N GLU A 22 4.53 1.69 -8.97
CA GLU A 22 3.38 0.88 -9.39
C GLU A 22 2.56 0.29 -8.24
N ASP A 23 2.89 0.55 -6.96
CA ASP A 23 2.06 0.13 -5.84
C ASP A 23 1.11 1.27 -5.40
N PRO A 24 -0.08 1.40 -6.03
CA PRO A 24 -1.04 2.46 -5.72
C PRO A 24 -1.50 2.39 -4.26
N CYS A 25 -1.53 1.18 -3.69
CA CYS A 25 -1.89 0.95 -2.31
C CYS A 25 -0.89 1.63 -1.38
N ALA A 26 0.42 1.41 -1.56
CA ALA A 26 1.40 1.96 -0.63
C ALA A 26 1.41 3.50 -0.57
N ARG A 27 1.13 4.20 -1.68
CA ARG A 27 1.19 5.67 -1.72
C ARG A 27 -0.13 6.34 -1.35
N ALA A 28 -1.24 5.93 -1.97
CA ALA A 28 -2.55 6.55 -1.75
C ALA A 28 -3.03 6.25 -0.32
N PHE A 29 -2.98 4.98 0.09
CA PHE A 29 -3.37 4.58 1.45
C PHE A 29 -2.58 5.32 2.53
N ARG A 30 -1.24 5.38 2.43
CA ARG A 30 -0.46 6.05 3.47
C ARG A 30 -0.85 7.50 3.67
N THR A 31 -1.17 8.19 2.58
CA THR A 31 -1.59 9.59 2.59
C THR A 31 -2.96 9.72 3.25
N ASP A 32 -3.95 8.97 2.75
CA ASP A 32 -5.32 9.05 3.27
C ASP A 32 -5.43 8.57 4.72
N PHE A 33 -4.68 7.52 5.07
CA PHE A 33 -4.67 6.92 6.40
C PHE A 33 -4.02 7.84 7.43
N SER A 34 -2.90 8.50 7.09
CA SER A 34 -2.25 9.43 8.02
C SER A 34 -3.12 10.65 8.34
N ASP A 35 -3.91 11.09 7.37
CA ASP A 35 -4.82 12.23 7.53
C ASP A 35 -6.05 11.86 8.38
N GLN A 36 -6.61 10.65 8.20
CA GLN A 36 -7.79 10.20 8.94
C GLN A 36 -7.49 9.63 10.32
N TYR A 37 -6.37 8.91 10.47
CA TYR A 37 -6.00 8.19 11.69
C TYR A 37 -4.64 8.64 12.22
N PRO A 38 -4.50 9.92 12.62
CA PRO A 38 -3.25 10.43 13.14
C PRO A 38 -2.84 9.65 14.40
N GLY A 39 -1.64 9.09 14.39
CA GLY A 39 -1.09 8.31 15.50
C GLY A 39 -1.27 6.80 15.41
N TYR A 40 -2.05 6.30 14.44
CA TYR A 40 -2.10 4.87 14.17
C TYR A 40 -0.84 4.44 13.41
N LYS A 41 -0.35 3.23 13.69
CA LYS A 41 0.86 2.71 13.04
C LYS A 41 0.48 1.67 11.98
N ILE A 42 0.84 1.96 10.73
CA ILE A 42 0.74 0.99 9.65
C ILE A 42 1.82 -0.08 9.87
N LEU A 43 1.39 -1.33 9.93
CA LEU A 43 2.25 -2.51 10.09
C LEU A 43 2.67 -3.06 8.73
N ASP A 44 1.69 -3.24 7.84
CA ASP A 44 1.92 -3.77 6.50
C ASP A 44 0.82 -3.31 5.53
N THR A 45 1.14 -3.29 4.25
CA THR A 45 0.23 -2.92 3.16
C THR A 45 0.55 -3.77 1.95
N SER A 46 -0.43 -4.51 1.44
CA SER A 46 -0.26 -5.31 0.22
C SER A 46 -1.45 -5.13 -0.72
N SER A 47 -1.18 -5.15 -2.01
CA SER A 47 -2.22 -5.27 -3.04
C SER A 47 -2.59 -6.75 -3.20
N SER A 48 -3.87 -7.11 -3.11
CA SER A 48 -4.29 -8.49 -3.43
C SER A 48 -4.81 -8.61 -4.85
N GLU A 49 -5.86 -7.85 -5.15
CA GLU A 49 -6.71 -8.05 -6.32
C GLU A 49 -7.14 -6.70 -6.85
N GLY A 50 -7.17 -6.58 -8.17
CA GLY A 50 -7.54 -5.34 -8.82
C GLY A 50 -7.83 -5.55 -10.30
N SER A 51 -8.54 -4.59 -10.86
CA SER A 51 -8.68 -4.35 -12.29
C SER A 51 -7.84 -3.13 -12.68
N PRO A 52 -7.69 -2.82 -13.99
CA PRO A 52 -7.02 -1.58 -14.41
C PRO A 52 -7.62 -0.31 -13.81
N ASN A 53 -8.88 -0.35 -13.35
CA ASN A 53 -9.61 0.80 -12.83
C ASN A 53 -9.86 0.72 -11.32
N SER A 54 -9.50 -0.38 -10.65
CA SER A 54 -9.77 -0.58 -9.23
C SER A 54 -8.76 -1.49 -8.57
N VAL A 55 -8.35 -1.22 -7.34
CA VAL A 55 -7.38 -2.04 -6.61
C VAL A 55 -7.80 -2.16 -5.15
N GLN A 56 -7.74 -3.39 -4.63
CA GLN A 56 -7.99 -3.70 -3.23
C GLN A 56 -6.67 -3.78 -2.48
N CYS A 57 -6.55 -2.94 -1.46
CA CYS A 57 -5.38 -2.78 -0.63
C CYS A 57 -5.66 -3.40 0.73
N HIS A 58 -4.99 -4.52 1.01
CA HIS A 58 -4.98 -5.13 2.34
C HIS A 58 -4.05 -4.32 3.22
N VAL A 59 -4.60 -3.76 4.28
CA VAL A 59 -3.89 -2.87 5.17
C VAL A 59 -3.94 -3.41 6.58
N TYR A 60 -2.78 -3.47 7.20
CA TYR A 60 -2.60 -3.93 8.56
C TYR A 60 -2.12 -2.76 9.40
N TYR A 61 -2.83 -2.45 10.47
CA TYR A 61 -2.48 -1.30 11.30
C TYR A 61 -2.81 -1.55 12.76
N LYS A 62 -2.18 -0.76 13.64
CA LYS A 62 -2.27 -0.88 15.09
C LYS A 62 -2.62 0.47 15.71
N LYS A 63 -3.46 0.43 16.75
CA LYS A 63 -3.79 1.60 17.57
C LYS A 63 -2.58 2.03 18.42
N PRO A 64 -2.37 3.34 18.65
CA PRO A 64 -1.24 3.82 19.45
C PRO A 64 -1.23 3.26 20.89
N ASP A 65 -2.43 3.12 21.49
CA ASP A 65 -2.59 2.77 22.90
C ASP A 65 -2.97 1.29 23.15
N SER A 66 -2.93 0.44 22.12
CA SER A 66 -3.34 -0.96 22.23
C SER A 66 -2.45 -1.88 21.40
N GLU A 67 -2.16 -3.08 21.89
CA GLU A 67 -1.52 -4.16 21.13
C GLU A 67 -2.39 -4.75 20.03
N GLN A 68 -3.68 -4.37 20.01
CA GLN A 68 -4.66 -4.82 19.03
C GLN A 68 -4.31 -4.36 17.61
N ALA A 69 -4.19 -5.33 16.71
CA ALA A 69 -3.98 -5.11 15.29
C ALA A 69 -5.29 -5.30 14.53
N PHE A 70 -5.45 -4.51 13.48
CA PHE A 70 -6.60 -4.51 12.59
C PHE A 70 -6.13 -4.83 11.19
N GLN A 71 -7.01 -5.49 10.45
CA GLN A 71 -6.87 -5.71 9.02
C GLN A 71 -8.09 -5.13 8.34
N ASP A 72 -7.89 -4.20 7.41
CA ASP A 72 -8.94 -3.73 6.52
C ASP A 72 -8.56 -3.99 5.06
N ILE A 73 -9.57 -4.01 4.19
CA ILE A 73 -9.40 -4.02 2.74
C ILE A 73 -9.99 -2.72 2.21
N TRP A 74 -9.12 -1.84 1.72
CA TRP A 74 -9.49 -0.53 1.17
C TRP A 74 -9.54 -0.63 -0.35
N LEU A 75 -10.66 -0.18 -0.94
CA LEU A 75 -10.82 -0.09 -2.39
C LEU A 75 -10.39 1.28 -2.87
N TYR A 76 -9.49 1.29 -3.84
CA TYR A 76 -9.09 2.47 -4.58
C TYR A 76 -9.53 2.35 -6.03
N GLU A 77 -10.03 3.44 -6.61
CA GLU A 77 -10.43 3.50 -8.02
C GLU A 77 -9.57 4.50 -8.78
N ASP A 78 -9.26 4.19 -10.04
CA ASP A 78 -8.54 5.11 -10.92
C ASP A 78 -9.54 6.11 -11.55
N SER A 79 -9.39 7.38 -11.19
CA SER A 79 -10.19 8.48 -11.72
C SER A 79 -9.64 9.06 -13.03
N GLY A 80 -8.54 8.50 -13.56
CA GLY A 80 -7.76 9.05 -14.67
C GLY A 80 -6.84 10.21 -14.28
N SER A 81 -7.01 10.77 -13.08
CA SER A 81 -6.10 11.75 -12.46
C SER A 81 -5.20 11.14 -11.37
N GLY A 82 -5.41 9.85 -11.08
CA GLY A 82 -4.79 9.10 -10.00
C GLY A 82 -5.79 8.24 -9.25
N TRP A 83 -5.25 7.42 -8.36
CA TRP A 83 -6.01 6.53 -7.49
C TRP A 83 -6.67 7.33 -6.37
N SER A 84 -7.95 7.09 -6.14
CA SER A 84 -8.74 7.72 -5.08
C SER A 84 -9.45 6.69 -4.25
N PHE A 85 -9.49 6.92 -2.93
CA PHE A 85 -10.22 6.05 -2.01
C PHE A 85 -11.70 6.02 -2.38
N SER A 86 -12.26 4.82 -2.51
CA SER A 86 -13.67 4.58 -2.80
C SER A 86 -14.39 4.17 -1.52
N GLU A 87 -14.04 3.01 -0.95
CA GLU A 87 -14.67 2.48 0.27
C GLU A 87 -13.80 1.43 0.98
N ILE A 88 -14.21 1.05 2.20
CA ILE A 88 -13.67 -0.12 2.91
C ILE A 88 -14.56 -1.32 2.61
N VAL A 89 -14.00 -2.33 1.94
CA VAL A 89 -14.74 -3.52 1.49
C VAL A 89 -14.86 -4.56 2.59
N ALA A 90 -13.85 -4.65 3.45
CA ALA A 90 -13.84 -5.56 4.59
C ALA A 90 -13.03 -4.98 5.74
N SER A 91 -13.47 -5.28 6.96
CA SER A 91 -12.77 -4.95 8.19
C SER A 91 -12.76 -6.16 9.11
N GLY A 92 -11.60 -6.43 9.68
CA GLY A 92 -11.36 -7.55 10.58
C GLY A 92 -10.43 -7.14 11.71
N GLU A 93 -10.69 -7.67 12.89
CA GLU A 93 -9.74 -7.60 13.99
C GLU A 93 -8.82 -8.82 13.90
N LEU A 94 -7.51 -8.60 13.96
CA LEU A 94 -6.56 -9.70 14.04
C LEU A 94 -6.45 -10.11 15.50
N ASP A 95 -7.23 -11.12 15.85
CA ASP A 95 -7.22 -11.71 17.17
C ASP A 95 -5.83 -12.33 17.42
N GLN A 96 -5.12 -11.82 18.43
CA GLN A 96 -3.81 -12.34 18.81
C GLN A 96 -4.01 -13.74 19.41
N THR A 97 -4.01 -14.77 18.57
CA THR A 97 -4.04 -16.15 19.07
C THR A 97 -2.68 -16.45 19.72
N PRO A 98 -2.64 -16.83 21.01
CA PRO A 98 -1.41 -17.06 21.76
C PRO A 98 -0.61 -18.29 21.31
#